data_AF-A0A3B9X337-F1
#
_entry.id   AF-A0A3B9X337-F1
#
_cell.length_a   1.000
_cell.length_b   1.000
_cell.length_c   1.000
_cell.angle_alpha   90.00
_cell.angle_beta   90.00
_cell.angle_gamma   90.00
#
_symmetry.space_group_name_H-M   'P 1'
#
loop_
_entity.id
_entity.type
_entity.pdbx_description
1 polymer ?
#
loop_
_entity_poly.entity_id
_entity_poly.type
_entity_poly.pdbx_seq_one_letter_code
_entity_poly.pdbx_strand_id
1 'polypeptide(L)'
;RAIRFAAKLDFDLDAPTAEPIDKLAYLLESISSARLFDETIKLLTGGNAVKTFELLRQSRVGDYLFAPTMNSIRKGPDNSSRLLDLALVNTDSRLALGKSVTPAFLFAALLWPVLQNRLAPASPNGDIDYQRHQNAANDVILEQLPFTAVPKRFTIAAKEIWELQLRLVRRNKRSIESSFAHPRFRAAYDFLLLREESGEDLGGLGQWWTDFQLADKEQRGELVLSAAKTPKRARRKPSRGKGEAG
;
A
#
# COMPACT_ATOMS: atom_id res chain seq x y z
N ARG A 1 2.36 23.69 3.71
CA ARG A 1 3.15 24.03 4.93
C ARG A 1 2.26 24.31 6.14
N ALA A 2 1.27 25.20 6.08
CA ALA A 2 0.33 25.45 7.19
C ALA A 2 -0.29 24.15 7.73
N ILE A 3 -0.84 23.31 6.85
CA ILE A 3 -1.34 21.96 7.17
C ILE A 3 -0.32 21.11 7.96
N ARG A 4 0.96 21.13 7.56
CA ARG A 4 2.03 20.37 8.24
C ARG A 4 2.26 20.87 9.66
N PHE A 5 2.19 22.18 9.88
CA PHE A 5 2.38 22.76 11.20
C PHE A 5 1.16 22.53 12.10
N ALA A 6 -0.05 22.71 11.56
CA ALA A 6 -1.31 22.37 12.22
C ALA A 6 -1.29 20.93 12.73
N ALA A 7 -0.91 19.97 11.86
CA ALA A 7 -0.77 18.57 12.25
C ALA A 7 0.34 18.32 13.28
N LYS A 8 1.50 18.99 13.15
CA LYS A 8 2.65 18.74 14.03
C LYS A 8 2.48 19.32 15.44
N LEU A 9 1.82 20.47 15.55
CA LEU A 9 1.66 21.20 16.80
C LEU A 9 0.24 21.05 17.38
N ASP A 10 -0.59 20.22 16.75
CA ASP A 10 -1.97 19.90 17.13
C ASP A 10 -2.82 21.13 17.42
N PHE A 11 -2.93 22.01 16.41
CA PHE A 11 -3.79 23.20 16.46
C PHE A 11 -4.61 23.35 15.19
N ASP A 12 -5.74 24.03 15.32
CA ASP A 12 -6.60 24.40 14.19
C ASP A 12 -6.17 25.71 13.56
N LEU A 13 -6.19 25.77 12.23
CA LEU A 13 -5.92 27.01 11.51
C LEU A 13 -7.08 27.99 11.74
N ASP A 14 -6.76 29.23 12.09
CA ASP A 14 -7.75 30.31 12.19
C ASP A 14 -8.52 30.47 10.86
N ALA A 15 -9.82 30.77 10.93
CA ALA A 15 -10.71 30.71 9.77
C ALA A 15 -10.25 31.57 8.56
N PRO A 16 -9.80 32.84 8.75
CA PRO A 16 -9.22 33.65 7.69
C PRO A 16 -7.98 33.04 7.03
N THR A 17 -7.26 32.15 7.72
CA THR A 17 -6.11 31.42 7.18
C THR A 17 -6.54 30.11 6.50
N ALA A 18 -7.53 29.41 7.06
CA ALA A 18 -8.00 28.12 6.55
C ALA A 18 -8.80 28.27 5.25
N GLU A 19 -9.73 29.22 5.18
CA GLU A 19 -10.68 29.36 4.06
C GLU A 19 -10.00 29.57 2.69
N PRO A 20 -8.94 30.40 2.56
CA PRO A 20 -8.27 30.58 1.27
C PRO A 20 -7.52 29.34 0.78
N ILE A 21 -7.12 28.42 1.68
CA ILE A 21 -6.30 27.26 1.31
C ILE A 21 -7.00 26.42 0.24
N ASP A 22 -8.27 26.12 0.43
CA ASP A 22 -9.02 25.31 -0.53
C ASP A 22 -9.34 26.06 -1.82
N LYS A 23 -9.66 27.36 -1.71
CA LYS A 23 -9.94 28.21 -2.88
C LYS A 23 -8.70 28.37 -3.76
N LEU A 24 -7.52 28.43 -3.17
CA LEU A 24 -6.24 28.68 -3.83
C LEU A 24 -5.41 27.42 -4.09
N ALA A 25 -5.92 26.23 -3.73
CA ALA A 25 -5.19 24.97 -3.87
C ALA A 25 -4.73 24.70 -5.31
N TYR A 26 -5.47 25.18 -6.32
CA TYR A 26 -5.12 25.08 -7.74
C TYR A 26 -3.79 25.76 -8.09
N LEU A 27 -3.34 26.74 -7.30
CA LEU A 27 -2.05 27.38 -7.51
C LEU A 27 -0.88 26.40 -7.36
N LEU A 28 -1.08 25.24 -6.71
CA LEU A 28 -0.08 24.18 -6.64
C LEU A 28 0.29 23.61 -8.01
N GLU A 29 -0.60 23.67 -9.01
CA GLU A 29 -0.30 23.23 -10.39
C GLU A 29 0.83 24.04 -11.04
N SER A 30 1.02 25.30 -10.62
CA SER A 30 2.11 26.16 -11.10
C SER A 30 3.47 25.83 -10.48
N ILE A 31 3.48 24.98 -9.44
CA ILE A 31 4.70 24.57 -8.74
C ILE A 31 5.24 23.31 -9.40
N SER A 32 6.57 23.24 -9.57
CA SER A 32 7.19 22.04 -10.11
C SER A 32 6.88 20.80 -9.26
N SER A 33 6.53 19.70 -9.93
CA SER A 33 6.20 18.43 -9.28
C SER A 33 7.36 17.86 -8.46
N ALA A 34 8.61 18.23 -8.74
CA ALA A 34 9.79 17.91 -7.92
C ALA A 34 9.75 18.63 -6.56
N ARG A 35 9.37 19.91 -6.53
CA ARG A 35 9.22 20.66 -5.27
C ARG A 35 8.03 20.16 -4.47
N LEU A 36 6.93 19.77 -5.13
CA LEU A 36 5.79 19.13 -4.48
C LEU A 36 6.17 17.76 -3.89
N PHE A 37 7.05 17.01 -4.55
CA PHE A 37 7.62 15.78 -4.00
C PHE A 37 8.43 16.04 -2.72
N ASP A 38 9.31 17.05 -2.71
CA ASP A 38 10.10 17.39 -1.50
C ASP A 38 9.21 17.77 -0.31
N GLU A 39 8.14 18.52 -0.57
CA GLU A 39 7.16 18.87 0.48
C GLU A 39 6.33 17.65 0.91
N THR A 40 6.00 16.73 -0.01
CA THR A 40 5.33 15.46 0.30
C THR A 40 6.14 14.62 1.28
N ILE A 41 7.46 14.50 1.07
CA ILE A 41 8.31 13.80 2.04
C ILE A 41 8.24 14.46 3.41
N LYS A 42 8.35 15.78 3.48
CA LYS A 42 8.25 16.52 4.76
C LYS A 42 6.89 16.36 5.44
N LEU A 43 5.82 16.27 4.67
CA LEU A 43 4.45 16.03 5.16
C LEU A 43 4.33 14.64 5.81
N LEU A 44 4.83 13.61 5.13
CA LEU A 44 4.63 12.21 5.53
C LEU A 44 5.72 11.64 6.43
N THR A 45 6.88 12.30 6.55
CA THR A 45 7.99 11.84 7.40
C THR A 45 8.27 12.79 8.58
N GLY A 46 7.29 13.63 8.94
CA GLY A 46 7.40 14.62 10.02
C GLY A 46 6.99 14.11 11.41
N GLY A 47 6.69 12.81 11.55
CA GLY A 47 6.24 12.17 12.79
C GLY A 47 4.77 12.45 13.16
N ASN A 48 4.02 13.06 12.24
CA ASN A 48 2.58 13.38 12.38
C ASN A 48 1.84 13.10 11.06
N ALA A 49 2.24 12.04 10.36
CA ALA A 49 1.77 11.66 9.04
C ALA A 49 0.28 11.33 9.05
N VAL A 50 -0.25 10.70 10.12
CA VAL A 50 -1.68 10.38 10.25
C VAL A 50 -2.52 11.66 10.22
N LYS A 51 -2.26 12.59 11.14
CA LYS A 51 -2.98 13.88 11.23
C LYS A 51 -2.78 14.72 9.98
N THR A 52 -1.56 14.73 9.43
CA THR A 52 -1.25 15.44 8.18
C THR A 52 -2.08 14.91 7.02
N PHE A 53 -2.19 13.59 6.87
CA PHE A 53 -2.95 12.98 5.79
C PHE A 53 -4.46 13.15 5.97
N GLU A 54 -4.95 13.15 7.21
CA GLU A 54 -6.35 13.50 7.52
C GLU A 54 -6.69 14.93 7.05
N LEU A 55 -5.88 15.93 7.42
CA LEU A 55 -6.08 17.31 6.95
C LEU A 55 -5.96 17.43 5.43
N LEU A 56 -5.09 16.64 4.79
CA LEU A 56 -5.00 16.58 3.33
C LEU A 56 -6.25 15.95 2.69
N ARG A 57 -6.87 14.95 3.32
CA ARG A 57 -8.14 14.36 2.85
C ARG A 57 -9.31 15.34 2.96
N GLN A 58 -9.28 16.22 3.95
CA GLN A 58 -10.32 17.21 4.22
C GLN A 58 -10.16 18.50 3.40
N SER A 59 -8.98 18.75 2.81
CA SER A 59 -8.68 19.95 2.03
C SER A 59 -8.47 19.63 0.55
N ARG A 60 -8.71 20.62 -0.31
CA ARG A 60 -8.45 20.49 -1.76
C ARG A 60 -6.96 20.34 -2.07
N VAL A 61 -6.07 20.69 -1.15
CA VAL A 61 -4.62 20.47 -1.27
C VAL A 61 -4.30 18.99 -1.54
N GLY A 62 -5.04 18.07 -0.91
CA GLY A 62 -4.86 16.64 -1.15
C GLY A 62 -5.05 16.23 -2.61
N ASP A 63 -6.01 16.85 -3.30
CA ASP A 63 -6.31 16.56 -4.71
C ASP A 63 -5.20 17.03 -5.66
N TYR A 64 -4.48 18.10 -5.32
CA TYR A 64 -3.36 18.59 -6.14
C TYR A 64 -2.04 17.87 -5.86
N LEU A 65 -1.94 17.11 -4.77
CA LEU A 65 -0.75 16.31 -4.45
C LEU A 65 -0.94 14.83 -4.80
N PHE A 66 -2.11 14.27 -4.54
CA PHE A 66 -2.38 12.83 -4.57
C PHE A 66 -3.72 12.50 -5.22
N ALA A 67 -4.13 13.24 -6.25
CA ALA A 67 -5.42 13.05 -6.92
C ALA A 67 -5.80 11.59 -7.18
N PRO A 68 -4.90 10.73 -7.71
CA PRO A 68 -5.21 9.31 -7.95
C PRO A 68 -5.62 8.59 -6.67
N THR A 69 -4.88 8.82 -5.58
CA THR A 69 -5.15 8.22 -4.27
C THR A 69 -6.43 8.76 -3.66
N MET A 70 -6.63 10.09 -3.67
CA MET A 70 -7.82 10.74 -3.12
C MET A 70 -9.09 10.27 -3.85
N ASN A 71 -9.04 10.20 -5.18
CA ASN A 71 -10.12 9.68 -6.01
C ASN A 71 -10.40 8.21 -5.74
N SER A 72 -9.34 7.40 -5.58
CA SER A 72 -9.46 5.97 -5.29
C SER A 72 -10.10 5.70 -3.93
N ILE A 73 -9.73 6.46 -2.90
CA ILE A 73 -10.32 6.36 -1.56
C ILE A 73 -11.79 6.79 -1.59
N ARG A 74 -12.13 7.90 -2.24
CA ARG A 74 -13.53 8.39 -2.32
C ARG A 74 -14.47 7.46 -3.09
N LYS A 75 -13.97 6.75 -4.09
CA LYS A 75 -14.78 5.84 -4.94
C LYS A 75 -14.75 4.38 -4.48
N GLY A 76 -13.77 4.02 -3.68
CA GLY A 76 -13.56 2.65 -3.23
C GLY A 76 -14.50 2.26 -2.08
N PRO A 77 -14.56 0.98 -1.71
CA PRO A 77 -15.21 0.54 -0.47
C PRO A 77 -14.58 1.19 0.78
N ASP A 78 -15.31 1.23 1.89
CA ASP A 78 -14.92 1.89 3.15
C ASP A 78 -13.52 1.51 3.69
N ASN A 79 -13.04 0.30 3.38
CA ASN A 79 -11.72 -0.18 3.81
C ASN A 79 -10.58 0.18 2.85
N SER A 80 -10.84 0.92 1.77
CA SER A 80 -9.86 1.22 0.71
C SER A 80 -8.64 2.00 1.20
N SER A 81 -8.79 2.83 2.24
CA SER A 81 -7.67 3.55 2.85
C SER A 81 -7.00 2.80 4.00
N ARG A 82 -7.55 1.67 4.48
CA ARG A 82 -7.16 1.05 5.76
C ARG A 82 -5.69 0.71 5.82
N LEU A 83 -5.13 0.12 4.76
CA LEU A 83 -3.69 -0.19 4.70
C LEU A 83 -2.83 1.09 4.76
N LEU A 84 -3.25 2.14 4.05
CA LEU A 84 -2.54 3.42 4.07
C LEU A 84 -2.59 4.05 5.47
N ASP A 85 -3.77 4.06 6.10
CA ASP A 85 -3.94 4.58 7.46
C ASP A 85 -3.01 3.86 8.45
N LEU A 86 -2.95 2.52 8.40
CA LEU A 86 -2.02 1.73 9.22
C LEU A 86 -0.54 2.00 8.90
N ALA A 87 -0.20 2.16 7.61
CA ALA A 87 1.16 2.50 7.20
C ALA A 87 1.62 3.87 7.74
N LEU A 88 0.70 4.84 7.83
CA LEU A 88 0.97 6.16 8.41
C LEU A 88 1.15 6.08 9.93
N VAL A 89 0.31 5.31 10.64
CA VAL A 89 0.46 5.05 12.09
C VAL A 89 1.82 4.41 12.39
N ASN A 90 2.21 3.41 11.60
CA ASN A 90 3.50 2.75 11.75
C ASN A 90 4.67 3.71 11.44
N THR A 91 4.48 4.62 10.49
CA THR A 91 5.48 5.64 10.16
C THR A 91 5.72 6.59 11.32
N ASP A 92 4.65 7.12 11.92
CA ASP A 92 4.75 8.01 13.08
C ASP A 92 5.38 7.30 14.28
N SER A 93 4.95 6.07 14.56
CA SER A 93 5.52 5.24 15.63
C SER A 93 7.02 4.96 15.44
N ARG A 94 7.46 4.70 14.20
CA ARG A 94 8.88 4.48 13.90
C ARG A 94 9.71 5.75 14.11
N LEU A 95 9.20 6.90 13.67
CA LEU A 95 9.89 8.18 13.83
C LEU A 95 9.98 8.57 15.31
N ALA A 96 8.94 8.32 16.11
CA ALA A 96 8.97 8.53 17.55
C ALA A 96 10.05 7.68 18.26
N LEU A 97 10.32 6.48 17.73
CA LEU A 97 11.41 5.60 18.19
C LEU A 97 12.79 5.95 17.61
N GLY A 98 12.92 7.07 16.88
CA GLY A 98 14.17 7.49 16.23
C GLY A 98 14.60 6.60 15.06
N LYS A 99 13.71 5.71 14.57
CA LYS A 99 14.00 4.82 13.44
C LYS A 99 13.74 5.52 12.12
N SER A 100 14.54 5.21 11.12
CA SER A 100 14.32 5.72 9.76
C SER A 100 13.08 5.08 9.11
N VAL A 101 12.47 5.86 8.22
CA VAL A 101 11.37 5.45 7.35
C VAL A 101 11.82 5.56 5.91
N THR A 102 11.45 4.57 5.09
CA THR A 102 11.86 4.54 3.68
C THR A 102 10.77 5.17 2.81
N PRO A 103 11.07 6.23 2.04
CA PRO A 103 10.08 6.85 1.16
C PRO A 103 9.40 5.88 0.20
N ALA A 104 10.14 4.90 -0.34
CA ALA A 104 9.56 3.89 -1.24
C ALA A 104 8.42 3.08 -0.61
N PHE A 105 8.51 2.75 0.69
CA PHE A 105 7.46 2.01 1.39
C PHE A 105 6.21 2.89 1.58
N LEU A 106 6.41 4.14 1.97
CA LEU A 106 5.32 5.12 2.08
C LEU A 106 4.59 5.31 0.75
N PHE A 107 5.32 5.46 -0.36
CA PHE A 107 4.70 5.58 -1.68
C PHE A 107 4.00 4.29 -2.12
N ALA A 108 4.56 3.12 -1.78
CA ALA A 108 3.91 1.84 -2.05
C ALA A 108 2.57 1.73 -1.32
N ALA A 109 2.47 2.22 -0.08
CA ALA A 109 1.23 2.23 0.70
C ALA A 109 0.26 3.31 0.22
N LEU A 110 0.77 4.52 -0.08
CA LEU A 110 -0.02 5.65 -0.56
C LEU A 110 -0.77 5.32 -1.86
N LEU A 111 -0.10 4.66 -2.80
CA LEU A 111 -0.66 4.32 -4.11
C LEU A 111 -1.38 2.95 -4.12
N TRP A 112 -1.37 2.22 -3.00
CA TRP A 112 -2.02 0.91 -2.89
C TRP A 112 -3.51 0.94 -3.23
N PRO A 113 -4.32 1.91 -2.76
CA PRO A 113 -5.74 1.95 -3.10
C PRO A 113 -5.96 2.05 -4.62
N VAL A 114 -5.12 2.85 -5.31
CA VAL A 114 -5.20 3.05 -6.76
C VAL A 114 -4.91 1.75 -7.49
N LEU A 115 -3.88 1.01 -7.05
CA LEU A 115 -3.53 -0.29 -7.59
C LEU A 115 -4.64 -1.32 -7.38
N GLN A 116 -5.22 -1.38 -6.17
CA GLN A 116 -6.34 -2.26 -5.85
C GLN A 116 -7.54 -1.99 -6.75
N ASN A 117 -7.95 -0.73 -6.91
CA ASN A 117 -9.07 -0.37 -7.77
C ASN A 117 -8.82 -0.73 -9.25
N ARG A 118 -7.57 -0.59 -9.73
CA ARG A 118 -7.20 -0.97 -11.11
C ARG A 118 -7.19 -2.49 -11.31
N LEU A 119 -6.91 -3.25 -10.25
CA LEU A 119 -6.92 -4.72 -10.28
C LEU A 119 -8.29 -5.34 -9.95
N ALA A 120 -9.20 -4.58 -9.33
CA ALA A 120 -10.53 -5.02 -8.91
C ALA A 120 -11.40 -5.66 -10.01
N PRO A 121 -11.36 -5.26 -11.31
CA PRO A 121 -12.08 -5.99 -12.35
C PRO A 121 -11.56 -7.43 -12.40
N ALA A 122 -12.32 -8.41 -11.94
CA ALA A 122 -11.81 -9.78 -11.84
C ALA A 122 -11.41 -10.31 -13.22
N SER A 123 -10.25 -10.96 -13.31
CA SER A 123 -10.06 -11.95 -14.38
C SER A 123 -11.16 -13.00 -14.20
N PRO A 124 -11.88 -13.44 -15.25
CA PRO A 124 -12.92 -14.48 -15.15
C PRO A 124 -12.43 -15.76 -14.44
N ASN A 125 -11.12 -15.98 -14.42
CA ASN A 125 -10.48 -17.16 -13.85
C ASN A 125 -9.95 -16.97 -12.41
N GLY A 126 -9.96 -15.74 -11.88
CA GLY A 126 -9.46 -15.42 -10.52
C GLY A 126 -7.94 -15.46 -10.37
N ASP A 127 -7.19 -15.78 -11.44
CA ASP A 127 -5.73 -15.68 -11.45
C ASP A 127 -5.32 -14.23 -11.71
N ILE A 128 -4.50 -13.67 -10.80
CA ILE A 128 -3.79 -12.42 -11.05
C ILE A 128 -2.68 -12.73 -12.05
N ASP A 129 -2.94 -12.37 -13.30
CA ASP A 129 -1.91 -12.37 -14.34
C ASP A 129 -0.78 -11.42 -13.92
N TYR A 130 0.44 -11.98 -13.86
CA TYR A 130 1.65 -11.22 -13.52
C TYR A 130 1.84 -10.04 -14.46
N GLN A 131 1.54 -10.22 -15.76
CA GLN A 131 1.65 -9.15 -16.74
C GLN A 131 0.64 -8.05 -16.46
N ARG A 132 -0.60 -8.41 -16.15
CA ARG A 132 -1.64 -7.45 -15.76
C ARG A 132 -1.24 -6.66 -14.52
N HIS A 133 -0.69 -7.31 -13.50
CA HIS A 133 -0.23 -6.62 -12.30
C HIS A 133 0.92 -5.66 -12.60
N GLN A 134 1.90 -6.07 -13.41
CA GLN A 134 3.01 -5.21 -13.82
C GLN A 134 2.54 -3.98 -14.59
N ASN A 135 1.60 -4.16 -15.52
CA ASN A 135 1.00 -3.06 -16.27
C ASN A 135 0.24 -2.11 -15.34
N ALA A 136 -0.61 -2.64 -14.45
CA ALA A 136 -1.35 -1.83 -13.48
C ALA A 136 -0.41 -1.02 -12.57
N ALA A 137 0.66 -1.65 -12.07
CA ALA A 137 1.68 -0.98 -11.26
C ALA A 137 2.40 0.15 -12.02
N ASN A 138 2.68 -0.05 -13.31
CA ASN A 138 3.25 0.99 -14.16
C ASN A 138 2.27 2.16 -14.33
N ASP A 139 1.01 1.88 -14.65
CA ASP A 139 -0.02 2.88 -14.91
C ASP A 139 -0.31 3.73 -13.66
N VAL A 140 -0.41 3.10 -12.48
CA VAL A 140 -0.60 3.80 -11.20
C VAL A 140 0.51 4.83 -10.95
N ILE A 141 1.76 4.46 -11.25
CA ILE A 141 2.89 5.37 -11.06
C ILE A 141 2.87 6.49 -12.11
N LEU A 142 2.58 6.17 -13.37
CA LEU A 142 2.46 7.18 -14.43
C LEU A 142 1.36 8.19 -14.14
N GLU A 143 0.26 7.76 -13.53
CA GLU A 143 -0.86 8.62 -13.12
C GLU A 143 -0.47 9.60 -11.99
N GLN A 144 0.42 9.20 -11.09
CA GLN A 144 0.87 10.04 -9.96
C GLN A 144 1.99 11.04 -10.34
N LEU A 145 2.83 10.72 -11.32
CA LEU A 145 4.01 11.53 -11.69
C LEU A 145 3.72 13.00 -12.04
N PRO A 146 2.59 13.36 -12.70
CA PRO A 146 2.26 14.76 -12.96
C PRO A 146 2.08 15.60 -11.68
N PHE A 147 1.54 15.01 -10.61
CA PHE A 147 1.27 15.69 -9.34
C PHE A 147 2.54 15.78 -8.47
N THR A 148 3.29 14.69 -8.39
CA THR A 148 4.55 14.64 -7.62
C THR A 148 5.59 13.84 -8.40
N ALA A 149 6.72 14.47 -8.73
CA ALA A 149 7.81 13.82 -9.47
C ALA A 149 8.62 12.90 -8.55
N VAL A 150 8.07 11.71 -8.29
CA VAL A 150 8.72 10.69 -7.47
C VAL A 150 9.97 10.18 -8.20
N PRO A 151 11.17 10.27 -7.58
CA PRO A 151 12.40 9.73 -8.16
C PRO A 151 12.28 8.25 -8.54
N LYS A 152 12.86 7.87 -9.69
CA LYS A 152 12.80 6.51 -10.24
C LYS A 152 13.15 5.44 -9.20
N ARG A 153 14.21 5.64 -8.40
CA ARG A 153 14.64 4.71 -7.34
C ARG A 153 13.52 4.35 -6.35
N PHE A 154 12.62 5.28 -6.03
CA PHE A 154 11.51 5.02 -5.10
C PHE A 154 10.36 4.32 -5.82
N THR A 155 10.06 4.73 -7.06
CA THR A 155 9.03 4.06 -7.88
C THR A 155 9.39 2.60 -8.19
N ILE A 156 10.66 2.31 -8.49
CA ILE A 156 11.15 0.95 -8.74
C ILE A 156 11.00 0.11 -7.47
N ALA A 157 11.47 0.63 -6.33
CA ALA A 157 11.34 -0.07 -5.06
C ALA A 157 9.87 -0.30 -4.64
N ALA A 158 8.96 0.64 -4.92
CA ALA A 158 7.53 0.43 -4.69
C ALA A 158 6.95 -0.69 -5.57
N LYS A 159 7.32 -0.73 -6.86
CA LYS A 159 6.94 -1.82 -7.76
C LYS A 159 7.46 -3.17 -7.28
N GLU A 160 8.70 -3.25 -6.82
CA GLU A 160 9.28 -4.47 -6.26
C GLU A 160 8.52 -4.95 -5.00
N ILE A 161 8.10 -4.03 -4.13
CA ILE A 161 7.27 -4.35 -2.96
C ILE A 161 5.94 -4.98 -3.39
N TRP A 162 5.25 -4.37 -4.38
CA TRP A 162 3.99 -4.90 -4.91
C TRP A 162 4.18 -6.22 -5.64
N GLU A 163 5.22 -6.36 -6.44
CA GLU A 163 5.51 -7.59 -7.16
C GLU A 163 5.77 -8.76 -6.21
N LEU A 164 6.52 -8.51 -5.12
CA LEU A 164 6.72 -9.49 -4.06
C LEU A 164 5.40 -9.92 -3.42
N GLN A 165 4.36 -9.08 -3.35
CA GLN A 165 3.06 -9.49 -2.83
C GLN A 165 2.47 -10.68 -3.61
N LEU A 166 2.71 -10.77 -4.91
CA LEU A 166 2.28 -11.92 -5.72
C LEU A 166 3.14 -13.16 -5.47
N ARG A 167 4.43 -12.98 -5.23
CA ARG A 167 5.39 -14.06 -5.00
C ARG A 167 5.25 -14.67 -3.61
N LEU A 168 5.00 -13.83 -2.59
CA LEU A 168 4.83 -14.24 -1.20
C LEU A 168 3.63 -15.17 -1.01
N VAL A 169 2.59 -15.04 -1.84
CA VAL A 169 1.40 -15.92 -1.81
C VAL A 169 1.70 -17.33 -2.34
N ARG A 170 2.74 -17.50 -3.17
CA ARG A 170 3.07 -18.78 -3.81
C ARG A 170 3.91 -19.65 -2.87
N ARG A 171 3.34 -20.77 -2.42
CA ARG A 171 3.93 -21.72 -1.46
C ARG A 171 4.82 -22.81 -2.07
N ASN A 172 5.50 -22.55 -3.19
CA ASN A 172 6.48 -23.50 -3.74
C ASN A 172 7.91 -23.14 -3.30
N LYS A 173 8.77 -24.15 -3.15
CA LYS A 173 10.14 -24.00 -2.63
C LYS A 173 10.93 -22.89 -3.32
N ARG A 174 10.98 -22.92 -4.66
CA ARG A 174 11.73 -21.93 -5.45
C ARG A 174 11.22 -20.50 -5.21
N SER A 175 9.90 -20.31 -5.13
CA SER A 175 9.28 -19.00 -4.86
C SER A 175 9.59 -18.51 -3.45
N ILE A 176 9.53 -19.39 -2.45
CA ILE A 176 9.84 -19.06 -1.06
C ILE A 176 11.31 -18.60 -0.94
N GLU A 177 12.25 -19.41 -1.40
CA GLU A 177 13.68 -19.13 -1.31
C GLU A 177 14.06 -17.85 -2.08
N SER A 178 13.54 -17.69 -3.30
CA SER A 178 13.81 -16.49 -4.11
C SER A 178 13.17 -15.22 -3.54
N SER A 179 11.98 -15.31 -2.93
CA SER A 179 11.34 -14.17 -2.27
C SER A 179 12.12 -13.76 -1.02
N PHE A 180 12.55 -14.74 -0.21
CA PHE A 180 13.32 -14.50 1.01
C PHE A 180 14.69 -13.88 0.74
N ALA A 181 15.36 -14.30 -0.34
CA ALA A 181 16.65 -13.75 -0.75
C ALA A 181 16.56 -12.35 -1.38
N HIS A 182 15.35 -11.84 -1.67
CA HIS A 182 15.18 -10.57 -2.35
C HIS A 182 15.58 -9.38 -1.45
N PRO A 183 16.32 -8.37 -1.95
CA PRO A 183 16.75 -7.21 -1.14
C PRO A 183 15.60 -6.44 -0.46
N ARG A 184 14.40 -6.50 -1.05
CA ARG A 184 13.19 -5.85 -0.53
C ARG A 184 12.27 -6.77 0.26
N PHE A 185 12.68 -8.00 0.57
CA PHE A 185 11.86 -8.95 1.31
C PHE A 185 11.30 -8.35 2.59
N ARG A 186 12.13 -7.67 3.41
CA ARG A 186 11.67 -7.06 4.67
C ARG A 186 10.53 -6.07 4.46
N ALA A 187 10.67 -5.17 3.47
CA ALA A 187 9.65 -4.19 3.16
C ALA A 187 8.37 -4.84 2.62
N ALA A 188 8.49 -5.88 1.79
CA ALA A 188 7.34 -6.61 1.28
C ALA A 188 6.63 -7.45 2.36
N TYR A 189 7.37 -7.99 3.32
CA TYR A 189 6.83 -8.68 4.48
C TYR A 189 6.09 -7.71 5.41
N ASP A 190 6.68 -6.56 5.73
CA ASP A 190 6.00 -5.52 6.52
C ASP A 190 4.71 -5.05 5.81
N PHE A 191 4.74 -4.95 4.49
CA PHE A 191 3.56 -4.63 3.68
C PHE A 191 2.49 -5.73 3.72
N LEU A 192 2.92 -7.00 3.73
CA LEU A 192 2.02 -8.16 3.85
C LEU A 192 1.28 -8.15 5.19
N LEU A 193 1.98 -7.86 6.28
CA LEU A 193 1.35 -7.75 7.61
C LEU A 193 0.30 -6.64 7.64
N LEU A 194 0.61 -5.48 7.04
CA LEU A 194 -0.35 -4.39 6.90
C LEU A 194 -1.59 -4.78 6.08
N ARG A 195 -1.44 -5.64 5.07
CA ARG A 195 -2.58 -6.16 4.30
C ARG A 195 -3.49 -7.04 5.16
N GLU A 196 -2.91 -7.96 5.93
CA GLU A 196 -3.67 -8.80 6.87
C GLU A 196 -4.36 -7.95 7.94
N GLU A 197 -3.64 -7.00 8.55
CA GLU A 197 -4.19 -6.09 9.56
C GLU A 197 -5.28 -5.16 8.99
N SER A 198 -5.20 -4.82 7.70
CA SER A 198 -6.25 -4.05 7.02
C SER A 198 -7.54 -4.84 6.76
N GLY A 199 -7.54 -6.15 7.04
CA GLY A 199 -8.69 -7.05 6.90
C GLY A 199 -8.67 -7.95 5.67
N GLU A 200 -7.55 -8.02 4.93
CA GLU A 200 -7.42 -8.94 3.79
C GLU A 200 -7.19 -10.39 4.29
N ASP A 201 -8.07 -11.33 3.92
CA ASP A 201 -7.88 -12.74 4.24
C ASP A 201 -6.80 -13.37 3.35
N LEU A 202 -5.58 -13.44 3.90
CA LEU A 202 -4.42 -14.06 3.27
C LEU A 202 -4.13 -15.46 3.82
N GLY A 203 -5.02 -16.02 4.66
CA GLY A 203 -4.89 -17.38 5.19
C GLY A 203 -3.68 -17.57 6.11
N GLY A 204 -3.38 -16.58 6.97
CA GLY A 204 -2.27 -16.61 7.93
C GLY A 204 -0.89 -16.62 7.28
N LEU A 205 -0.77 -15.95 6.12
CA LEU A 205 0.47 -15.91 5.35
C LEU A 205 1.54 -15.08 6.07
N GLY A 206 1.15 -14.00 6.75
CA GLY A 206 2.05 -13.19 7.57
C GLY A 206 2.66 -14.00 8.71
N GLN A 207 1.84 -14.76 9.44
CA GLN A 207 2.34 -15.64 10.50
C GLN A 207 3.30 -16.70 9.94
N TRP A 208 2.95 -17.36 8.82
CA TRP A 208 3.84 -18.34 8.20
C TRP A 208 5.22 -17.75 7.83
N TRP A 209 5.24 -16.54 7.26
CA TRP A 209 6.50 -15.85 6.97
C TRP A 209 7.23 -15.37 8.23
N THR A 210 6.52 -15.11 9.33
CA THR A 210 7.12 -14.85 10.65
C THR A 210 7.89 -16.07 11.12
N ASP A 211 7.22 -17.22 11.13
CA ASP A 211 7.79 -18.49 11.58
C ASP A 211 8.98 -18.88 10.70
N PHE A 212 8.87 -18.74 9.37
CA PHE A 212 9.96 -19.01 8.44
C PHE A 212 11.20 -18.13 8.67
N GLN A 213 11.01 -16.86 9.02
CA GLN A 213 12.12 -15.93 9.31
C GLN A 213 12.88 -16.35 10.59
N LEU A 214 12.14 -16.77 11.62
CA LEU A 214 12.69 -17.17 12.92
C LEU A 214 13.25 -18.60 12.92
N ALA A 215 12.77 -19.45 12.01
CA ALA A 215 13.16 -20.84 11.89
C ALA A 215 14.64 -21.02 11.48
N ASP A 216 15.25 -22.08 12.01
CA ASP A 216 16.56 -22.56 11.59
C ASP A 216 16.51 -23.29 10.21
N LYS A 217 17.66 -23.82 9.77
CA LYS A 217 17.76 -24.43 8.44
C LYS A 217 16.92 -25.70 8.29
N GLU A 218 16.81 -26.52 9.34
CA GLU A 218 16.03 -27.77 9.31
C GLU A 218 14.53 -27.45 9.36
N GLN A 219 14.13 -26.58 10.28
CA GLN A 219 12.75 -26.08 10.44
C GLN A 219 12.24 -25.39 9.17
N ARG A 220 13.07 -24.59 8.49
CA ARG A 220 12.71 -24.01 7.18
C ARG A 220 12.45 -25.08 6.13
N GLY A 221 13.21 -26.17 6.13
CA GLY A 221 12.99 -27.32 5.25
C GLY A 221 11.61 -27.94 5.47
N GLU A 222 11.23 -28.15 6.73
CA GLU A 222 9.92 -28.68 7.11
C GLU A 222 8.76 -27.74 6.74
N LEU A 223 8.92 -26.44 7.00
CA LEU A 223 7.93 -25.41 6.63
C LEU A 223 7.71 -25.32 5.12
N VAL A 224 8.76 -25.45 4.32
CA VAL A 224 8.65 -25.48 2.85
C VAL A 224 7.92 -26.74 2.38
N LEU A 225 8.23 -27.89 2.98
CA LEU A 225 7.58 -29.16 2.64
C LEU A 225 6.10 -29.17 3.03
N SER A 226 5.73 -28.59 4.18
CA SER A 226 4.34 -28.49 4.62
C SER A 226 3.54 -27.47 3.80
N ALA A 227 4.17 -26.36 3.42
CA ALA A 227 3.59 -25.35 2.54
C ALA A 227 3.25 -25.90 1.14
N ALA A 228 4.10 -26.79 0.60
CA ALA A 228 3.87 -27.46 -0.69
C ALA A 228 2.75 -28.51 -0.63
N LYS A 229 2.44 -29.06 0.55
CA LYS A 229 1.38 -30.06 0.77
C LYS A 229 -0.01 -29.45 1.02
N THR A 230 -0.10 -28.13 1.23
CA THR A 230 -1.40 -27.47 1.43
C THR A 230 -2.21 -27.52 0.13
N PRO A 231 -3.39 -28.15 0.07
CA PRO A 231 -4.16 -28.24 -1.17
C PRO A 231 -4.54 -26.83 -1.64
N LYS A 232 -4.39 -26.55 -2.94
CA LYS A 232 -5.04 -25.40 -3.59
C LYS A 232 -6.50 -25.38 -3.15
N ARG A 233 -6.93 -24.28 -2.50
CA ARG A 233 -8.32 -24.00 -2.07
C ARG A 233 -9.30 -24.75 -2.98
N ALA A 234 -9.92 -25.81 -2.48
CA ALA A 234 -10.92 -26.55 -3.22
C ALA A 234 -12.04 -25.55 -3.54
N ARG A 235 -12.17 -25.17 -4.82
CA ARG A 235 -13.32 -24.43 -5.32
C ARG A 235 -14.57 -25.16 -4.82
N ARG A 236 -15.33 -24.52 -3.92
CA ARG A 236 -16.66 -25.00 -3.52
C ARG A 236 -17.46 -25.18 -4.80
N LYS A 237 -17.62 -26.43 -5.26
CA LYS A 237 -18.56 -26.76 -6.34
C LYS A 237 -19.93 -26.26 -5.89
N PRO A 238 -20.69 -25.53 -6.72
CA PRO A 238 -22.07 -25.24 -6.41
C PRO A 238 -22.78 -26.57 -6.22
N SER A 239 -23.41 -26.77 -5.07
CA SER A 239 -24.29 -27.90 -4.84
C SER A 239 -25.38 -27.83 -5.91
N ARG A 240 -25.37 -28.75 -6.88
CA ARG A 240 -26.51 -28.98 -7.76
C ARG A 240 -27.64 -29.49 -6.86
N GLY A 241 -28.55 -28.58 -6.51
CA GLY A 241 -29.81 -28.94 -5.89
C GLY A 241 -30.50 -29.99 -6.75
N LYS A 242 -30.80 -31.15 -6.15
CA LYS A 242 -31.74 -32.11 -6.71
C LYS A 242 -33.09 -31.41 -6.80
N GLY A 243 -33.55 -31.14 -8.01
CA GLY A 243 -34.97 -30.92 -8.27
C GLY A 243 -35.64 -32.28 -8.30
N GLU A 244 -36.48 -32.55 -7.30
CA GLU A 244 -37.57 -33.51 -7.43
C GLU A 244 -38.64 -32.88 -8.32
N ALA A 245 -38.95 -33.53 -9.44
CA ALA A 245 -40.22 -33.43 -10.15
C ALA A 245 -40.32 -34.64 -11.10
N GLY A 246 -41.26 -35.53 -10.83
CA GLY A 246 -41.54 -36.75 -11.60
C GLY A 246 -42.07 -37.85 -10.69
#